data_AF-A0A2S6AZV2-F1
#
_entry.id   AF-A0A2S6AZV2-F1
#
_cell.length_a   1.000
_cell.length_b   1.000
_cell.length_c   1.000
_cell.angle_alpha   90.00
_cell.angle_beta   90.00
_cell.angle_gamma   90.00
#
_symmetry.space_group_name_H-M   'P 1'
#
loop_
_entity.id
_entity.type
_entity.pdbx_description
1 polymer ?
#
loop_
_entity_poly.entity_id
_entity_poly.type
_entity_poly.pdbx_seq_one_letter_code
_entity_poly.pdbx_strand_id
1 'polypeptide(L)'
;DVADRDFDRHVKRTAQRPVTSGAMSVKEALGLGAVLALAAFGLVLTTNRVTVLWSFAALAITLIYPFAKRFVSVPQAVLGIAFSFGIPMAFAAVQSTVPVFVAWL
;
A
#
# COMPACT_ATOMS: atom_id res chain seq x y z
N ASP A 1 -8.78 5.82 -0.21
CA ASP A 1 -10.22 5.96 0.10
C ASP A 1 -10.51 6.51 1.48
N VAL A 2 -10.34 5.75 2.57
CA VAL A 2 -10.64 6.30 3.92
C VAL A 2 -9.83 7.55 4.23
N ALA A 3 -8.51 7.54 3.99
CA ALA A 3 -7.63 8.68 4.21
C ALA A 3 -7.89 9.88 3.28
N ASP A 4 -8.60 9.66 2.17
CA ASP A 4 -8.87 10.66 1.14
C ASP A 4 -10.28 11.22 1.20
N ARG A 5 -11.17 10.63 2.00
CA ARG A 5 -12.61 10.87 2.04
C ARG A 5 -12.99 12.35 2.08
N ASP A 6 -12.40 13.12 2.99
CA ASP A 6 -12.74 14.52 3.18
C ASP A 6 -12.33 15.37 1.98
N PHE A 7 -11.22 15.03 1.33
CA PHE A 7 -10.76 15.70 0.13
C PHE A 7 -11.59 15.28 -1.09
N ASP A 8 -11.83 13.97 -1.23
CA ASP A 8 -12.57 13.38 -2.35
C ASP A 8 -14.01 13.88 -2.44
N ARG A 9 -14.63 14.26 -1.31
CA ARG A 9 -15.98 14.84 -1.28
C ARG A 9 -16.09 16.14 -2.09
N HIS A 10 -15.01 16.91 -2.18
CA HIS A 10 -14.99 18.20 -2.86
C HIS A 10 -14.57 18.10 -4.33
N VAL A 11 -14.25 16.89 -4.81
CA VAL A 11 -13.77 16.64 -6.17
C VAL A 11 -14.84 15.90 -6.96
N LYS A 12 -15.38 16.54 -8.01
CA LYS A 12 -16.48 16.00 -8.84
C LYS A 12 -16.24 14.57 -9.34
N ARG A 13 -14.98 14.22 -9.64
CA ARG A 13 -14.59 12.87 -10.08
C ARG A 13 -14.63 11.81 -8.98
N THR A 14 -14.32 12.16 -7.73
CA THR A 14 -14.15 11.19 -6.62
C THR A 14 -15.22 11.28 -5.53
N ALA A 15 -16.15 12.22 -5.65
CA ALA A 15 -17.27 12.40 -4.74
C ALA A 15 -18.17 11.15 -4.62
N GLN A 16 -18.27 10.34 -5.68
CA GLN A 16 -19.12 9.13 -5.73
C GLN A 16 -18.42 7.85 -5.25
N ARG A 17 -17.17 7.93 -4.76
CA ARG A 17 -16.48 6.75 -4.21
C ARG A 17 -17.26 6.17 -3.02
N PRO A 18 -17.33 4.84 -2.84
CA PRO A 18 -18.22 4.21 -1.85
C PRO A 18 -18.08 4.77 -0.42
N VAL A 19 -16.85 5.03 0.04
CA VAL A 19 -16.57 5.58 1.37
C VAL A 19 -16.92 7.08 1.47
N THR A 20 -16.79 7.80 0.36
CA THR A 20 -17.05 9.25 0.27
C THR A 20 -18.53 9.57 0.16
N SER A 21 -19.26 8.78 -0.64
CA SER A 21 -20.72 8.88 -0.84
C SER A 21 -21.52 8.31 0.33
N GLY A 22 -20.89 7.52 1.19
CA GLY A 22 -21.55 6.86 2.34
C GLY A 22 -22.21 5.53 2.01
N ALA A 23 -22.04 5.02 0.79
CA ALA A 23 -22.48 3.68 0.39
C ALA A 23 -21.75 2.56 1.16
N MET A 24 -20.57 2.85 1.71
CA MET A 24 -19.82 1.96 2.61
C MET A 24 -19.33 2.77 3.82
N SER A 25 -19.46 2.21 5.02
CA SER A 25 -18.96 2.86 6.24
C SER A 25 -17.44 2.82 6.31
N VAL A 26 -16.85 3.77 7.04
CA VAL A 26 -15.40 3.79 7.30
C VAL A 26 -14.94 2.53 8.02
N LYS A 27 -15.76 1.99 8.94
CA LYS A 27 -15.45 0.78 9.69
C LYS A 27 -15.39 -0.45 8.78
N GLU A 28 -16.35 -0.60 7.86
CA GLU A 28 -16.34 -1.68 6.88
C GLU A 28 -15.14 -1.57 5.95
N ALA A 29 -14.83 -0.37 5.47
CA ALA A 29 -13.68 -0.14 4.59
C ALA A 29 -12.35 -0.50 5.28
N LEU A 30 -12.17 -0.08 6.54
CA LEU A 30 -10.99 -0.43 7.33
C LEU A 30 -10.96 -1.92 7.69
N GLY A 31 -12.11 -2.51 8.00
CA GLY A 31 -12.24 -3.95 8.28
C GLY A 31 -11.84 -4.80 7.07
N LEU A 32 -12.34 -4.46 5.88
CA LEU A 32 -11.93 -5.12 4.63
C LEU A 32 -10.44 -4.96 4.38
N GLY A 33 -9.90 -3.74 4.55
CA GLY A 33 -8.47 -3.48 4.42
C GLY A 33 -7.62 -4.33 5.38
N ALA A 34 -8.05 -4.45 6.64
CA ALA A 34 -7.37 -5.28 7.63
C ALA A 34 -7.41 -6.77 7.28
N VAL A 35 -8.56 -7.29 6.82
CA VAL A 35 -8.69 -8.69 6.38
C VAL A 35 -7.76 -8.98 5.20
N LEU A 36 -7.75 -8.11 4.18
CA LEU A 36 -6.87 -8.26 3.03
C LEU A 36 -5.38 -8.18 3.42
N ALA A 37 -5.02 -7.25 4.31
CA ALA A 37 -3.65 -7.13 4.82
C ALA A 37 -3.21 -8.37 5.60
N LEU A 38 -4.07 -8.93 6.46
CA LEU A 38 -3.80 -10.15 7.21
C LEU A 38 -3.69 -11.37 6.29
N ALA A 39 -4.56 -11.48 5.27
CA ALA A 39 -4.47 -12.55 4.28
C ALA A 39 -3.16 -12.48 3.48
N ALA A 40 -2.79 -11.28 3.01
CA ALA A 40 -1.52 -11.06 2.33
C ALA A 40 -0.33 -11.38 3.25
N PHE A 41 -0.37 -10.96 4.52
CA PHE A 41 0.68 -11.28 5.49
C PHE A 41 0.77 -12.79 5.75
N GLY A 42 -0.36 -13.51 5.83
CA GLY A 42 -0.39 -14.97 5.93
C GLY A 42 0.33 -15.66 4.77
N LEU A 43 0.19 -15.14 3.55
CA LEU A 43 0.97 -15.62 2.39
C LEU A 43 2.45 -15.29 2.51
N VAL A 44 2.81 -14.09 2.98
CA VAL A 44 4.22 -13.72 3.18
C VAL A 44 4.90 -14.63 4.20
N LEU A 45 4.21 -15.05 5.25
CA LEU A 45 4.75 -15.96 6.27
C LEU A 45 5.17 -17.34 5.73
N THR A 46 4.69 -17.74 4.55
CA THR A 46 5.09 -19.02 3.91
C THR A 46 6.39 -18.92 3.10
N THR A 47 7.03 -17.74 3.08
CA THR A 47 8.26 -17.49 2.32
C THR A 47 9.51 -17.65 3.20
N ASN A 48 10.30 -16.59 3.40
CA ASN A 48 11.49 -16.59 4.25
C ASN A 48 11.54 -15.33 5.13
N ARG A 49 12.43 -15.34 6.13
CA ARG A 49 12.55 -14.26 7.13
C ARG A 49 12.84 -12.90 6.49
N VAL A 50 13.62 -12.87 5.41
CA VAL A 50 13.99 -11.61 4.73
C VAL A 50 12.76 -11.02 4.05
N THR A 51 11.99 -11.81 3.31
CA THR A 51 10.74 -11.37 2.69
C THR A 51 9.71 -10.90 3.72
N VAL A 52 9.61 -11.60 4.87
CA VAL A 52 8.76 -11.18 5.99
C VAL A 52 9.16 -9.81 6.51
N LEU A 53 10.45 -9.55 6.76
CA LEU A 53 10.95 -8.24 7.18
C LEU A 53 10.62 -7.14 6.15
N TRP A 54 10.82 -7.43 4.86
CA TRP A 54 10.52 -6.48 3.78
C TRP A 54 9.02 -6.17 3.66
N SER A 55 8.13 -7.10 4.02
CA SER A 55 6.68 -6.85 4.01
C SER A 55 6.25 -5.74 4.97
N PHE A 56 6.96 -5.54 6.09
CA PHE A 56 6.68 -4.42 6.99
C PHE A 56 7.03 -3.07 6.37
N ALA A 57 8.14 -3.01 5.62
CA ALA A 57 8.51 -1.82 4.86
C ALA A 57 7.49 -1.54 3.75
N ALA A 58 7.03 -2.58 3.04
CA ALA A 58 5.97 -2.47 2.03
C ALA A 58 4.69 -1.89 2.65
N LEU A 59 4.24 -2.45 3.77
CA LEU A 59 3.05 -2.00 4.49
C LEU A 59 3.19 -0.54 4.95
N ALA A 60 4.34 -0.15 5.49
CA ALA A 60 4.60 1.23 5.89
C ALA A 60 4.47 2.20 4.70
N ILE A 61 5.07 1.87 3.55
CA ILE A 61 4.97 2.69 2.33
C ILE A 61 3.51 2.78 1.86
N THR A 62 2.77 1.67 1.84
CA THR A 62 1.34 1.65 1.48
C THR A 62 0.50 2.53 2.40
N LEU A 63 0.77 2.53 3.71
CA LEU A 63 0.05 3.35 4.69
C LEU A 63 0.40 4.84 4.58
N ILE A 64 1.65 5.16 4.24
CA ILE A 64 2.12 6.55 4.10
C ILE A 64 1.68 7.18 2.78
N TYR A 65 1.60 6.42 1.70
CA TYR A 65 1.30 6.91 0.35
C TYR A 65 0.08 7.86 0.27
N PRO A 66 -1.10 7.56 0.87
CA PRO A 66 -2.25 8.46 0.81
C PRO A 66 -1.99 9.85 1.40
N PHE A 67 -1.04 9.96 2.32
CA PHE A 67 -0.63 11.22 2.94
C PHE A 67 0.46 11.94 2.13
N ALA A 68 1.16 11.25 1.24
CA ALA A 68 2.26 11.80 0.44
C ALA A 68 1.83 13.05 -0.35
N LYS A 69 0.61 13.06 -0.89
CA LYS A 69 0.04 14.23 -1.60
C LYS A 69 0.00 15.54 -0.78
N ARG A 70 0.16 15.46 0.55
CA ARG A 70 0.19 16.62 1.46
C ARG A 70 1.59 17.19 1.66
N PHE A 71 2.64 16.43 1.31
CA PHE A 71 4.04 16.75 1.64
C PHE A 71 4.97 16.75 0.43
N VAL A 72 4.68 15.97 -0.61
CA VAL A 72 5.48 15.91 -1.84
C VAL A 72 4.72 16.48 -3.03
N SER A 73 5.43 17.25 -3.86
CA SER A 73 4.90 17.82 -5.11
C SER A 73 4.63 16.77 -6.19
N VAL A 74 5.27 15.60 -6.09
CA VAL A 74 5.15 14.50 -7.06
C VAL A 74 4.68 13.21 -6.35
N PRO A 75 3.42 13.14 -5.88
CA PRO A 75 2.90 11.95 -5.19
C PRO A 75 2.90 10.69 -6.06
N GLN A 76 2.94 10.85 -7.39
CA GLN A 76 3.06 9.74 -8.34
C GLN A 76 4.37 8.96 -8.20
N ALA A 77 5.46 9.63 -7.80
CA ALA A 77 6.72 8.93 -7.53
C ALA A 77 6.57 7.96 -6.34
N VAL A 78 5.86 8.39 -5.29
CA VAL A 78 5.57 7.55 -4.11
C VAL A 78 4.64 6.40 -4.48
N LEU A 79 3.66 6.65 -5.35
CA LEU A 79 2.80 5.59 -5.89
C LEU A 79 3.58 4.55 -6.69
N GLY A 80 4.53 5.01 -7.53
CA GLY A 80 5.43 4.13 -8.26
C GLY A 80 6.24 3.23 -7.34
N ILE A 81 6.82 3.80 -6.27
CA ILE A 81 7.55 3.02 -5.26
C ILE A 81 6.63 1.96 -4.61
N ALA A 82 5.41 2.35 -4.22
CA ALA A 82 4.47 1.44 -3.58
C ALA A 82 4.08 0.25 -4.48
N PHE A 83 3.82 0.50 -5.77
CA PHE A 83 3.48 -0.56 -6.73
C PHE A 83 4.68 -1.44 -7.11
N SER A 84 5.87 -0.84 -7.26
CA SER A 84 7.08 -1.58 -7.62
C SER A 84 7.72 -2.32 -6.45
N PHE A 85 7.23 -2.14 -5.22
CA PHE A 85 7.81 -2.80 -4.03
C PHE A 85 7.70 -4.33 -4.04
N GLY A 86 6.85 -4.90 -4.91
CA GLY A 86 6.85 -6.34 -5.16
C GLY A 86 8.17 -6.87 -5.73
N ILE A 87 8.93 -6.05 -6.46
CA ILE A 87 10.21 -6.42 -7.09
C ILE A 87 11.28 -6.77 -6.03
N PRO A 88 11.63 -5.89 -5.06
CA PRO A 88 12.58 -6.25 -4.01
C PRO A 88 12.09 -7.44 -3.17
N MET A 89 10.78 -7.56 -2.93
CA MET A 89 10.21 -8.69 -2.19
C MET A 89 10.34 -10.01 -2.96
N ALA A 90 10.23 -10.00 -4.29
CA ALA A 90 10.45 -11.18 -5.12
C ALA A 90 11.93 -11.62 -5.08
N PHE A 91 12.87 -10.67 -5.17
CA PHE A 91 14.29 -10.96 -4.97
C PHE A 91 14.56 -11.54 -3.57
N ALA A 92 13.99 -10.94 -2.53
CA ALA A 92 14.08 -11.46 -1.16
C ALA A 92 13.54 -12.88 -1.07
N ALA A 93 12.41 -13.18 -1.71
CA ALA A 93 11.75 -14.49 -1.65
C ALA A 93 12.61 -15.60 -2.27
N VAL A 94 13.29 -15.31 -3.39
CA VAL A 94 14.09 -16.30 -4.14
C VAL A 94 15.52 -16.39 -3.63
N GLN A 95 16.16 -15.26 -3.36
CA GLN A 95 17.60 -15.19 -3.08
C GLN A 95 17.92 -15.02 -1.59
N SER A 96 16.91 -14.83 -0.72
CA SER A 96 17.09 -14.48 0.70
C SER A 96 17.96 -13.23 0.91
N THR A 97 18.04 -12.37 -0.10
CA THR A 97 18.75 -11.09 -0.07
C THR A 97 18.10 -10.15 -1.08
N VAL A 98 18.27 -8.84 -0.89
CA VAL A 98 17.79 -7.82 -1.81
C VAL A 98 18.99 -7.11 -2.43
N PRO A 99 19.36 -7.43 -3.68
CA PRO A 99 20.45 -6.74 -4.35
C PRO A 99 20.03 -5.30 -4.67
N VAL A 100 20.55 -4.34 -3.90
CA VAL A 100 20.11 -2.93 -3.91
C VAL A 100 20.12 -2.30 -5.32
N PHE A 101 21.02 -2.73 -6.20
CA PHE A 101 21.14 -2.18 -7.56
C PHE A 101 20.19 -2.81 -8.59
N VAL A 102 19.68 -4.03 -8.34
CA VAL A 102 18.83 -4.77 -9.29
C VAL A 102 17.38 -4.78 -8.83
N ALA A 103 17.14 -4.59 -7.53
CA ALA A 103 15.82 -4.67 -6.92
C ALA A 103 14.84 -3.55 -7.31
N TRP A 104 15.25 -2.61 -8.17
CA TRP A 104 14.45 -1.46 -8.61
C TRP A 104 14.39 -1.29 -10.14
N LEU A 105 14.88 -2.28 -10.90
CA LEU A 105 14.71 -2.37 -12.35
C LEU A 105 13.32 -2.90 -12.70
#